data_AF-A0A9W4UYS9-F1
#
_entry.id   AF-A0A9W4UYS9-F1
#
_cell.length_a   1.000
_cell.length_b   1.000
_cell.length_c   1.000
_cell.angle_alpha   90.00
_cell.angle_beta   90.00
_cell.angle_gamma   90.00
#
_symmetry.space_group_name_H-M   'P 1'
#
loop_
_entity.id
_entity.type
_entity.pdbx_description
1 polymer ?
#
loop_
_entity_poly.entity_id
_entity_poly.type
_entity_poly.pdbx_seq_one_letter_code
_entity_poly.pdbx_strand_id
1 'polypeptide(L)'
;MKRLLVLALLAAALPAIVYAQTTGRPFGDPSAPDIIPQDDSVGPVANTGAEFKFDDGFYQKIQDLIDAEPRAGDPGVFDGVRYYDVILVVSRDDGDDRDPDEVARENKEDVVKRLGLLGARDVVAAETLSFVTASIPVAEVPGFSLHEDVYKLGDGELHVESDVDLARDAIGATMRQLATSAGRSVDGTGVRVAVIDTGINHTSAFGDRIVDRVTCDDNKCGDSSKPIYGIINDKIVPSHGTAVAQILGASGLTTNNGIAPGVEILDIRHGSTASSPGAYMFWIEATDPFNHVLEPFVVEIP
;
A
#
# COMPACT_ATOMS: atom_id res chain seq x y z
N MET A 1 -23.96 4.82 64.38
CA MET A 1 -25.14 5.51 63.78
C MET A 1 -24.94 7.01 63.88
N LYS A 2 -24.62 7.67 62.77
CA LYS A 2 -24.76 9.12 62.53
C LYS A 2 -24.47 9.34 61.05
N ARG A 3 -25.47 9.79 60.29
CA ARG A 3 -25.28 10.36 58.95
C ARG A 3 -24.76 11.78 59.14
N LEU A 4 -23.73 12.17 58.40
CA LEU A 4 -23.56 13.55 57.98
C LEU A 4 -23.00 13.56 56.55
N LEU A 5 -23.77 14.21 55.69
CA LEU A 5 -23.53 14.55 54.31
C LEU A 5 -22.51 15.70 54.26
N VAL A 6 -21.47 15.62 53.43
CA VAL A 6 -20.70 16.78 52.98
C VAL A 6 -20.55 16.69 51.47
N LEU A 7 -21.21 17.64 50.80
CA LEU A 7 -21.03 18.01 49.40
C LEU A 7 -19.59 18.48 49.16
N ALA A 8 -18.98 18.06 48.06
CA ALA A 8 -17.85 18.74 47.47
C ALA A 8 -18.09 18.94 45.97
N LEU A 9 -17.92 20.19 45.55
CA LEU A 9 -18.14 20.76 44.22
C LEU A 9 -17.30 20.07 43.14
N LEU A 10 -17.92 19.73 42.01
CA LEU A 10 -17.23 19.64 40.72
C LEU A 10 -17.32 21.03 40.05
N ALA A 11 -16.20 21.75 40.05
CA ALA A 11 -15.99 22.87 39.14
C ALA A 11 -15.36 22.31 37.86
N ALA A 12 -16.09 22.36 36.76
CA ALA A 12 -15.56 22.07 35.43
C ALA A 12 -14.64 23.22 35.02
N ALA A 13 -13.34 22.95 34.91
CA ALA A 13 -12.39 23.84 34.26
C ALA A 13 -12.45 23.57 32.75
N LEU A 14 -13.01 24.52 32.00
CA LEU A 14 -12.88 24.60 30.54
C LEU A 14 -11.45 25.05 30.19
N PRO A 15 -10.70 24.32 29.35
CA PRO A 15 -9.57 24.93 28.67
C PRO A 15 -10.06 25.84 27.56
N ALA A 16 -9.54 27.07 27.57
CA ALA A 16 -9.76 28.09 26.57
C ALA A 16 -9.26 27.62 25.20
N ILE A 17 -10.12 27.74 24.18
CA ILE A 17 -9.74 27.64 22.77
C ILE A 17 -9.01 28.93 22.41
N VAL A 18 -7.70 28.81 22.17
CA VAL A 18 -6.89 29.89 21.58
C VAL A 18 -7.12 29.83 20.07
N TYR A 19 -7.80 30.85 19.53
CA TYR A 19 -7.82 31.13 18.10
C TYR A 19 -6.45 31.64 17.68
N ALA A 20 -5.70 30.85 16.91
CA ALA A 20 -4.59 31.37 16.13
C ALA A 20 -5.16 32.08 14.89
N GLN A 21 -5.02 33.40 14.85
CA GLN A 21 -5.27 34.21 13.66
C GLN A 21 -4.16 33.92 12.64
N THR A 22 -4.50 33.25 11.54
CA THR A 22 -3.63 33.22 10.36
C THR A 22 -3.90 34.49 9.56
N THR A 23 -2.90 35.37 9.54
CA THR A 23 -2.87 36.57 8.70
C THR A 23 -2.85 36.16 7.24
N GLY A 24 -3.88 36.58 6.51
CA GLY A 24 -4.05 36.31 5.09
C GLY A 24 -2.91 36.82 4.21
N ARG A 25 -2.72 36.11 3.09
CA ARG A 25 -2.09 36.63 1.88
C ARG A 25 -3.18 36.85 0.82
N PRO A 26 -3.07 37.89 -0.01
CA PRO A 26 -4.11 38.26 -0.96
C PRO A 26 -4.16 37.29 -2.14
N PHE A 27 -5.38 36.96 -2.55
CA PHE A 27 -5.72 36.28 -3.80
C PHE A 27 -5.17 37.07 -5.00
N GLY A 28 -4.34 36.40 -5.81
CA GLY A 28 -3.94 36.85 -7.14
C GLY A 28 -4.83 36.19 -8.20
N ASP A 29 -5.62 37.02 -8.87
CA ASP A 29 -6.07 36.96 -10.28
C ASP A 29 -6.43 35.59 -10.92
N PRO A 30 -7.73 35.27 -11.12
CA PRO A 30 -8.17 34.18 -11.98
C PRO A 30 -8.27 34.66 -13.43
N SER A 31 -7.13 34.83 -14.08
CA SER A 31 -7.08 34.93 -15.53
C SER A 31 -7.16 33.52 -16.12
N ALA A 32 -8.36 33.11 -16.53
CA ALA A 32 -8.63 31.87 -17.21
C ALA A 32 -7.71 31.69 -18.44
N PRO A 33 -7.22 30.47 -18.74
CA PRO A 33 -6.60 30.20 -20.02
C PRO A 33 -7.65 30.31 -21.13
N ASP A 34 -7.31 31.12 -22.13
CA ASP A 34 -8.06 31.36 -23.36
C ASP A 34 -8.39 30.03 -24.06
N ILE A 35 -9.68 29.71 -24.20
CA ILE A 35 -10.14 28.53 -24.93
C ILE A 35 -9.97 28.84 -26.43
N ILE A 36 -8.92 28.30 -27.03
CA ILE A 36 -8.65 28.40 -28.47
C ILE A 36 -9.74 27.63 -29.24
N PRO A 37 -10.34 28.18 -30.31
CA PRO A 37 -11.35 27.47 -31.10
C PRO A 37 -10.77 26.22 -31.74
N GLN A 38 -11.51 25.12 -31.64
CA GLN A 38 -11.21 23.84 -32.28
C GLN A 38 -11.13 24.00 -33.81
N ASP A 39 -9.97 23.66 -34.37
CA ASP A 39 -9.75 23.44 -35.79
C ASP A 39 -9.79 21.92 -36.03
N ASP A 40 -10.75 21.46 -36.86
CA ASP A 40 -11.06 20.05 -37.14
C ASP A 40 -10.03 19.36 -38.06
N SER A 41 -8.76 19.77 -37.99
CA SER A 41 -7.67 19.06 -38.68
C SER A 41 -7.12 17.95 -37.78
N VAL A 42 -7.41 16.70 -38.14
CA VAL A 42 -6.93 15.48 -37.48
C VAL A 42 -5.42 15.33 -37.68
N GLY A 43 -4.64 16.04 -36.85
CA GLY A 43 -3.26 15.72 -36.50
C GLY A 43 -3.23 15.10 -35.09
N PRO A 44 -2.09 14.50 -34.66
CA PRO A 44 -2.01 13.91 -33.32
C PRO A 44 -2.31 15.00 -32.30
N VAL A 45 -3.40 14.82 -31.55
CA VAL A 45 -3.80 15.68 -30.46
C VAL A 45 -2.59 15.79 -29.54
N ALA A 46 -2.07 17.00 -29.35
CA ALA A 46 -0.99 17.23 -28.43
C ALA A 46 -1.50 16.81 -27.03
N ASN A 47 -0.98 15.69 -26.53
CA ASN A 47 -1.28 15.06 -25.24
C ASN A 47 -0.76 15.90 -24.06
N THR A 48 -1.03 17.22 -24.00
CA THR A 48 -0.38 18.15 -23.06
C THR A 48 -0.83 18.02 -21.60
N GLY A 49 -1.51 16.92 -21.25
CA GLY A 49 -1.92 16.62 -19.88
C GLY A 49 -1.81 15.14 -19.48
N ALA A 50 -1.60 14.23 -20.44
CA ALA A 50 -1.56 12.80 -20.17
C ALA A 50 -0.37 12.42 -19.29
N GLU A 51 0.80 12.98 -19.61
CA GLU A 51 2.09 12.68 -18.97
C GLU A 51 2.10 12.90 -17.45
N PHE A 52 1.34 13.88 -16.93
CA PHE A 52 1.28 14.19 -15.49
C PHE A 52 0.57 13.13 -14.66
N LYS A 53 -0.20 12.25 -15.30
CA LYS A 53 -0.89 11.15 -14.62
C LYS A 53 -0.06 9.87 -14.58
N PHE A 54 1.06 9.80 -15.30
CA PHE A 54 1.92 8.62 -15.27
C PHE A 54 2.87 8.67 -14.08
N ASP A 55 3.20 7.51 -13.52
CA ASP A 55 4.38 7.36 -12.66
C ASP A 55 5.67 7.75 -13.42
N ASP A 56 6.69 8.15 -12.67
CA ASP A 56 7.95 8.65 -13.22
C ASP A 56 8.58 7.61 -14.17
N GLY A 57 8.85 8.03 -15.40
CA GLY A 57 9.41 7.17 -16.46
C GLY A 57 8.42 6.21 -17.11
N PHE A 58 7.23 6.01 -16.53
CA PHE A 58 6.26 5.04 -17.04
C PHE A 58 5.68 5.46 -18.40
N TYR A 59 5.41 6.76 -18.60
CA TYR A 59 4.96 7.26 -19.91
C TYR A 59 5.95 6.93 -21.03
N GLN A 60 7.24 7.16 -20.80
CA GLN A 60 8.28 6.86 -21.79
C GLN A 60 8.36 5.34 -22.05
N LYS A 61 8.28 4.51 -21.01
CA LYS A 61 8.22 3.05 -21.14
C LYS A 61 7.07 2.61 -22.04
N ILE A 62 5.88 3.20 -21.89
CA ILE A 62 4.73 2.91 -22.77
C ILE A 62 5.00 3.37 -24.22
N GLN A 63 5.57 4.56 -24.43
CA GLN A 63 5.93 5.02 -25.77
C GLN A 63 6.92 4.08 -26.46
N ASP A 64 7.95 3.62 -25.74
CA ASP A 64 8.94 2.67 -26.24
C ASP A 64 8.28 1.33 -26.64
N LEU A 65 7.27 0.89 -25.88
CA LEU A 65 6.48 -0.30 -26.18
C LEU A 65 5.51 -0.12 -27.36
N ILE A 66 5.02 1.10 -27.62
CA ILE A 66 4.21 1.42 -28.80
C ILE A 66 5.10 1.37 -30.05
N ASP A 67 6.29 1.96 -29.98
CA ASP A 67 7.22 2.05 -31.11
C ASP A 67 7.85 0.70 -31.48
N ALA A 68 7.94 -0.24 -30.52
CA ALA A 68 8.43 -1.58 -30.76
C ALA A 68 7.33 -2.50 -31.33
N GLU A 69 7.49 -2.97 -32.57
CA GLU A 69 6.56 -3.94 -33.17
C GLU A 69 6.37 -5.20 -32.29
N PRO A 70 5.12 -5.61 -31.99
CA PRO A 70 4.85 -6.82 -31.22
C PRO A 70 5.24 -8.07 -32.00
N ARG A 71 6.02 -8.96 -31.39
CA ARG A 71 6.41 -10.23 -32.00
C ARG A 71 5.65 -11.39 -31.35
N ALA A 72 5.33 -12.39 -32.16
CA ALA A 72 4.71 -13.62 -31.65
C ALA A 72 5.66 -14.29 -30.64
N GLY A 73 5.17 -14.49 -29.41
CA GLY A 73 5.94 -15.06 -28.30
C GLY A 73 6.57 -14.04 -27.36
N ASP A 74 6.47 -12.74 -27.64
CA ASP A 74 6.80 -11.70 -26.66
C ASP A 74 5.87 -11.83 -25.43
N PRO A 75 6.38 -11.61 -24.21
CA PRO A 75 5.54 -11.49 -23.01
C PRO A 75 4.43 -10.45 -23.22
N GLY A 76 3.21 -10.77 -22.78
CA GLY A 76 2.05 -9.88 -22.91
C GLY A 76 1.48 -9.74 -24.32
N VAL A 77 2.01 -10.43 -25.35
CA VAL A 77 1.45 -10.39 -26.70
C VAL A 77 0.44 -11.52 -26.91
N PHE A 78 -0.81 -11.15 -27.21
CA PHE A 78 -1.90 -12.07 -27.49
C PHE A 78 -2.59 -11.68 -28.79
N ASP A 79 -2.71 -12.64 -29.71
CA ASP A 79 -3.33 -12.43 -31.03
C ASP A 79 -2.74 -11.23 -31.81
N GLY A 80 -1.44 -10.98 -31.63
CA GLY A 80 -0.72 -9.87 -32.27
C GLY A 80 -0.88 -8.51 -31.58
N VAL A 81 -1.61 -8.44 -30.47
CA VAL A 81 -1.78 -7.22 -29.66
C VAL A 81 -0.92 -7.33 -28.40
N ARG A 82 -0.08 -6.33 -28.14
CA ARG A 82 0.69 -6.23 -26.89
C ARG A 82 -0.17 -5.61 -25.80
N TYR A 83 -0.27 -6.29 -24.67
CA TYR A 83 -0.90 -5.83 -23.45
C TYR A 83 0.17 -5.48 -22.42
N TYR A 84 -0.21 -4.62 -21.49
CA TYR A 84 0.65 -4.21 -20.39
C TYR A 84 -0.18 -4.04 -19.13
N ASP A 85 0.35 -4.55 -18.01
CA ASP A 85 -0.34 -4.53 -16.72
C ASP A 85 -0.17 -3.16 -16.07
N VAL A 86 -1.29 -2.54 -15.72
CA VAL A 86 -1.33 -1.19 -15.13
C VAL A 86 -2.11 -1.18 -13.83
N ILE A 87 -1.76 -0.24 -12.97
CA ILE A 87 -2.52 0.19 -11.81
C ILE A 87 -3.09 1.57 -12.12
N LEU A 88 -4.41 1.68 -12.08
CA LEU A 88 -5.18 2.90 -12.30
C LEU A 88 -5.70 3.40 -10.96
N VAL A 89 -5.14 4.48 -10.43
CA VAL A 89 -5.73 5.19 -9.30
C VAL A 89 -6.86 6.04 -9.82
N VAL A 90 -8.07 5.84 -9.30
CA VAL A 90 -9.25 6.61 -9.69
C VAL A 90 -9.38 7.89 -8.87
N SER A 91 -10.01 8.92 -9.44
CA SER A 91 -10.30 10.14 -8.68
C SER A 91 -11.28 9.83 -7.55
N ARG A 92 -11.05 10.48 -6.40
CA ARG A 92 -11.96 10.48 -5.24
C ARG A 92 -12.77 11.77 -5.14
N ASP A 93 -12.57 12.69 -6.07
CA ASP A 93 -13.18 14.02 -6.09
C ASP A 93 -13.52 14.39 -7.54
N ASP A 94 -14.76 14.81 -7.76
CA ASP A 94 -15.29 15.34 -9.02
C ASP A 94 -15.76 16.81 -8.88
N GLY A 95 -15.49 17.43 -7.73
CA GLY A 95 -15.76 18.83 -7.46
C GLY A 95 -17.20 19.16 -7.04
N ASP A 96 -18.01 18.16 -6.69
CA ASP A 96 -19.42 18.34 -6.33
C ASP A 96 -19.73 18.21 -4.82
N ASP A 97 -18.68 18.16 -3.98
CA ASP A 97 -18.72 17.99 -2.53
C ASP A 97 -19.37 16.66 -2.06
N ARG A 98 -19.44 15.62 -2.91
CA ARG A 98 -19.89 14.27 -2.51
C ARG A 98 -18.89 13.53 -1.61
N ASP A 99 -19.37 12.44 -1.03
CA ASP A 99 -18.54 11.54 -0.22
C ASP A 99 -17.42 10.92 -1.08
N PRO A 100 -16.14 11.05 -0.70
CA PRO A 100 -15.03 10.58 -1.52
C PRO A 100 -15.01 9.06 -1.78
N ASP A 101 -15.56 8.25 -0.88
CA ASP A 101 -15.63 6.80 -1.06
C ASP A 101 -16.76 6.43 -2.04
N GLU A 102 -17.87 7.17 -2.02
CA GLU A 102 -18.94 7.06 -3.01
C GLU A 102 -18.43 7.40 -4.42
N VAL A 103 -17.75 8.55 -4.57
CA VAL A 103 -17.17 8.98 -5.86
C VAL A 103 -16.14 7.97 -6.38
N ALA A 104 -15.23 7.50 -5.51
CA ALA A 104 -14.24 6.51 -5.90
C ALA A 104 -14.86 5.17 -6.33
N ARG A 105 -15.95 4.75 -5.70
CA ARG A 105 -16.67 3.52 -6.08
C ARG A 105 -17.28 3.66 -7.48
N GLU A 106 -17.96 4.77 -7.76
CA GLU A 106 -18.56 5.04 -9.07
C GLU A 106 -17.49 5.15 -10.17
N ASN A 107 -16.41 5.90 -9.91
CA ASN A 107 -15.30 6.03 -10.85
C ASN A 107 -14.62 4.67 -11.13
N LYS A 108 -14.49 3.79 -10.12
CA LYS A 108 -14.01 2.41 -10.36
C LYS A 108 -14.94 1.63 -11.27
N GLU A 109 -16.26 1.71 -11.06
CA GLU A 109 -17.25 1.02 -11.89
C GLU A 109 -17.18 1.51 -13.36
N ASP A 110 -17.05 2.81 -13.57
CA ASP A 110 -16.92 3.42 -14.89
C ASP A 110 -15.60 3.05 -15.58
N VAL A 111 -14.48 3.10 -14.85
CA VAL A 111 -13.17 2.65 -15.33
C VAL A 111 -13.23 1.18 -15.77
N VAL A 112 -13.76 0.28 -14.94
CA VAL A 112 -13.92 -1.15 -15.28
C VAL A 112 -14.74 -1.34 -16.56
N LYS A 113 -15.84 -0.60 -16.70
CA LYS A 113 -16.69 -0.65 -17.89
C LYS A 113 -15.94 -0.20 -19.14
N ARG A 114 -15.20 0.93 -19.08
CA ARG A 114 -14.40 1.45 -20.20
C ARG A 114 -13.29 0.49 -20.59
N LEU A 115 -12.58 -0.07 -19.61
CA LEU A 115 -11.55 -1.09 -19.83
C LEU A 115 -12.11 -2.31 -20.58
N GLY A 116 -13.30 -2.78 -20.21
CA GLY A 116 -13.98 -3.86 -20.93
C GLY A 116 -14.27 -3.52 -22.40
N LEU A 117 -14.61 -2.27 -22.72
CA LEU A 117 -14.83 -1.81 -24.10
C LEU A 117 -13.54 -1.73 -24.93
N LEU A 118 -12.40 -1.51 -24.28
CA LEU A 118 -11.07 -1.49 -24.90
C LEU A 118 -10.45 -2.88 -25.06
N GLY A 119 -11.16 -3.93 -24.63
CA GLY A 119 -10.65 -5.30 -24.66
C GLY A 119 -9.56 -5.57 -23.61
N ALA A 120 -9.51 -4.76 -22.54
CA ALA A 120 -8.62 -5.01 -21.42
C ALA A 120 -8.91 -6.38 -20.77
N ARG A 121 -7.89 -6.96 -20.16
CA ARG A 121 -7.92 -8.28 -19.52
C ARG A 121 -7.57 -8.15 -18.05
N ASP A 122 -7.84 -9.21 -17.29
CA ASP A 122 -7.46 -9.33 -15.88
C ASP A 122 -7.83 -8.09 -15.05
N VAL A 123 -9.02 -7.54 -15.33
CA VAL A 123 -9.52 -6.32 -14.70
C VAL A 123 -9.97 -6.64 -13.28
N VAL A 124 -9.29 -6.08 -12.29
CA VAL A 124 -9.60 -6.24 -10.86
C VAL A 124 -9.76 -4.87 -10.23
N ALA A 125 -10.97 -4.56 -9.77
CA ALA A 125 -11.21 -3.37 -8.95
C ALA A 125 -10.95 -3.69 -7.49
N ALA A 126 -10.12 -2.91 -6.81
CA ALA A 126 -9.94 -3.05 -5.37
C ALA A 126 -11.26 -2.74 -4.66
N GLU A 127 -11.63 -3.51 -3.63
CA GLU A 127 -12.90 -3.30 -2.93
C GLU A 127 -12.88 -1.97 -2.16
N THR A 128 -11.87 -1.80 -1.30
CA THR A 128 -11.75 -0.65 -0.39
C THR A 128 -10.87 0.47 -0.92
N LEU A 129 -9.84 0.14 -1.72
CA LEU A 129 -8.90 1.13 -2.25
C LEU A 129 -9.41 1.75 -3.56
N SER A 130 -8.98 2.97 -3.84
CA SER A 130 -9.38 3.74 -5.03
C SER A 130 -8.52 3.38 -6.25
N PHE A 131 -8.35 2.09 -6.55
CA PHE A 131 -7.64 1.67 -7.76
C PHE A 131 -8.28 0.47 -8.47
N VAL A 132 -7.93 0.34 -9.75
CA VAL A 132 -8.22 -0.81 -10.62
C VAL A 132 -6.91 -1.30 -11.22
N THR A 133 -6.66 -2.60 -11.23
CA THR A 133 -5.59 -3.19 -12.03
C THR A 133 -6.16 -3.79 -13.31
N ALA A 134 -5.43 -3.71 -14.41
CA ALA A 134 -5.84 -4.30 -15.67
C ALA A 134 -4.66 -4.52 -16.60
N SER A 135 -4.77 -5.49 -17.50
CA SER A 135 -3.91 -5.64 -18.65
C SER A 135 -4.54 -4.93 -19.85
N ILE A 136 -3.97 -3.79 -20.27
CA ILE A 136 -4.55 -2.92 -21.31
C ILE A 136 -3.71 -3.06 -22.59
N PRO A 137 -4.32 -3.06 -23.81
CA PRO A 137 -3.55 -2.91 -25.03
C PRO A 137 -2.64 -1.67 -24.96
N VAL A 138 -1.35 -1.85 -25.20
CA VAL A 138 -0.32 -0.79 -25.03
C VAL A 138 -0.67 0.49 -25.78
N ALA A 139 -1.26 0.39 -26.97
CA ALA A 139 -1.68 1.53 -27.79
C ALA A 139 -2.80 2.38 -27.15
N GLU A 140 -3.61 1.81 -26.26
CA GLU A 140 -4.75 2.48 -25.63
C GLU A 140 -4.36 3.19 -24.33
N VAL A 141 -3.22 2.83 -23.72
CA VAL A 141 -2.80 3.35 -22.40
C VAL A 141 -2.70 4.89 -22.38
N PRO A 142 -2.08 5.57 -23.37
CA PRO A 142 -2.02 7.04 -23.38
C PRO A 142 -3.40 7.70 -23.52
N GLY A 143 -4.31 7.09 -24.27
CA GLY A 143 -5.68 7.60 -24.43
C GLY A 143 -6.48 7.43 -23.14
N PHE A 144 -6.29 6.32 -22.44
CA PHE A 144 -7.02 6.01 -21.22
C PHE A 144 -6.69 6.98 -20.07
N SER A 145 -5.44 7.44 -19.97
CA SER A 145 -5.05 8.39 -18.92
C SER A 145 -5.77 9.74 -19.03
N LEU A 146 -6.28 10.10 -20.21
CA LEU A 146 -6.99 11.35 -20.42
C LEU A 146 -8.38 11.38 -19.78
N HIS A 147 -8.92 10.24 -19.33
CA HIS A 147 -10.22 10.23 -18.67
C HIS A 147 -10.20 10.92 -17.30
N GLU A 148 -11.28 11.63 -16.97
CA GLU A 148 -11.42 12.40 -15.73
C GLU A 148 -11.49 11.51 -14.48
N ASP A 149 -11.99 10.29 -14.63
CA ASP A 149 -12.07 9.27 -13.58
C ASP A 149 -10.70 8.66 -13.23
N VAL A 150 -9.66 8.86 -14.06
CA VAL A 150 -8.29 8.43 -13.80
C VAL A 150 -7.48 9.57 -13.17
N TYR A 151 -7.06 9.38 -11.92
CA TYR A 151 -6.17 10.30 -11.23
C TYR A 151 -4.70 10.04 -11.55
N LYS A 152 -4.28 8.76 -11.50
CA LYS A 152 -2.89 8.35 -11.75
C LYS A 152 -2.83 6.96 -12.37
N LEU A 153 -1.78 6.68 -13.13
CA LEU A 153 -1.53 5.42 -13.80
C LEU A 153 -0.05 5.03 -13.63
N GLY A 154 0.18 3.80 -13.25
CA GLY A 154 1.50 3.21 -13.04
C GLY A 154 1.53 1.75 -13.45
N ASP A 155 2.69 1.13 -13.40
CA ASP A 155 2.85 -0.33 -13.54
C ASP A 155 3.10 -1.02 -12.19
N GLY A 156 3.16 -0.25 -11.10
CA GLY A 156 3.45 -0.75 -9.77
C GLY A 156 4.89 -1.24 -9.60
N GLU A 157 5.76 -1.05 -10.59
CA GLU A 157 7.18 -1.39 -10.49
C GLU A 157 7.90 -0.31 -9.69
N LEU A 158 8.01 -0.51 -8.38
CA LEU A 158 8.95 0.25 -7.55
C LEU A 158 10.17 -0.60 -7.27
N HIS A 159 11.36 -0.08 -7.60
CA HIS A 159 12.62 -0.67 -7.16
C HIS A 159 12.81 -0.37 -5.67
N VAL A 160 12.36 -1.29 -4.82
CA VAL A 160 12.57 -1.21 -3.37
C VAL A 160 13.90 -1.91 -3.06
N GLU A 161 14.92 -1.14 -2.69
CA GLU A 161 16.16 -1.71 -2.15
C GLU A 161 16.01 -1.96 -0.65
N SER A 162 16.32 -3.18 -0.21
CA SER A 162 16.33 -3.55 1.20
C SER A 162 17.72 -3.31 1.79
N ASP A 163 17.86 -2.37 2.70
CA ASP A 163 19.02 -2.29 3.60
C ASP A 163 18.51 -2.35 5.05
N VAL A 164 18.83 -3.43 5.74
CA VAL A 164 18.46 -3.58 7.15
C VAL A 164 19.65 -4.17 7.89
N ASP A 165 20.46 -3.32 8.50
CA ASP A 165 21.35 -3.72 9.58
C ASP A 165 21.49 -2.63 10.66
N LEU A 166 21.30 -3.05 11.92
CA LEU A 166 21.44 -2.28 13.19
C LEU A 166 20.28 -1.34 13.61
N ALA A 167 19.04 -1.84 13.65
CA ALA A 167 17.89 -0.98 13.98
C ALA A 167 17.58 -0.83 15.49
N ARG A 168 17.63 -1.88 16.33
CA ARG A 168 16.90 -1.83 17.62
C ARG A 168 17.49 -0.87 18.67
N ASP A 169 18.81 -0.88 18.84
CA ASP A 169 19.47 0.01 19.80
C ASP A 169 19.57 1.45 19.25
N ALA A 170 19.75 1.59 17.93
CA ALA A 170 19.83 2.89 17.26
C ALA A 170 18.52 3.68 17.37
N ILE A 171 17.37 3.02 17.21
CA ILE A 171 16.04 3.65 17.34
C ILE A 171 15.53 3.70 18.79
N GLY A 172 16.31 3.19 19.75
CA GLY A 172 15.91 3.16 21.15
C GLY A 172 14.71 2.25 21.45
N ALA A 173 14.50 1.19 20.65
CA ALA A 173 13.42 0.23 20.82
C ALA A 173 13.78 -0.90 21.80
N THR A 174 14.58 -0.62 22.83
CA THR A 174 14.83 -1.61 23.90
C THR A 174 13.61 -1.70 24.82
N MET A 175 13.33 -2.89 25.36
CA MET A 175 12.20 -3.10 26.30
C MET A 175 12.19 -2.09 27.45
N ARG A 176 13.36 -1.69 27.95
CA ARG A 176 13.50 -0.68 29.01
C ARG A 176 13.06 0.71 28.53
N GLN A 177 13.47 1.12 27.34
CA GLN A 177 13.09 2.41 26.76
C GLN A 177 11.60 2.43 26.41
N LEU A 178 11.08 1.38 25.76
CA LEU A 178 9.65 1.23 25.48
C LEU A 178 8.81 1.30 26.76
N ALA A 179 9.22 0.58 27.82
CA ALA A 179 8.51 0.60 29.10
C ALA A 179 8.58 1.96 29.80
N THR A 180 9.71 2.65 29.71
CA THR A 180 9.88 4.00 30.27
C THR A 180 8.98 5.01 29.56
N SER A 181 8.93 4.97 28.22
CA SER A 181 8.12 5.88 27.42
C SER A 181 6.61 5.62 27.57
N ALA A 182 6.20 4.35 27.59
CA ALA A 182 4.79 3.98 27.71
C ALA A 182 4.26 3.99 29.16
N GLY A 183 5.14 4.08 30.16
CA GLY A 183 4.79 3.95 31.57
C GLY A 183 4.34 2.54 31.99
N ARG A 184 4.44 1.56 31.09
CA ARG A 184 4.09 0.15 31.29
C ARG A 184 4.88 -0.72 30.31
N SER A 185 5.05 -2.01 30.62
CA SER A 185 5.57 -2.95 29.63
C SER A 185 4.61 -3.06 28.46
N VAL A 186 5.12 -2.87 27.25
CA VAL A 186 4.38 -3.07 25.99
C VAL A 186 5.17 -4.10 25.19
N ASP A 187 4.51 -5.16 24.77
CA ASP A 187 5.10 -6.25 23.99
C ASP A 187 4.42 -6.46 22.63
N GLY A 188 3.38 -5.68 22.32
CA GLY A 188 2.61 -5.83 21.08
C GLY A 188 1.46 -6.84 21.17
N THR A 189 1.16 -7.40 22.33
CA THR A 189 -0.02 -8.26 22.53
C THR A 189 -1.29 -7.54 22.06
N GLY A 190 -2.09 -8.23 21.24
CA GLY A 190 -3.33 -7.70 20.65
C GLY A 190 -3.13 -6.90 19.36
N VAL A 191 -1.89 -6.74 18.89
CA VAL A 191 -1.58 -6.13 17.59
C VAL A 191 -1.30 -7.22 16.56
N ARG A 192 -1.77 -7.01 15.33
CA ARG A 192 -1.46 -7.84 14.17
C ARG A 192 -0.53 -7.11 13.22
N VAL A 193 0.46 -7.81 12.69
CA VAL A 193 1.38 -7.28 11.69
C VAL A 193 1.42 -8.23 10.51
N ALA A 194 1.18 -7.70 9.30
CA ALA A 194 1.38 -8.46 8.08
C ALA A 194 2.81 -8.24 7.56
N VAL A 195 3.49 -9.34 7.26
CA VAL A 195 4.82 -9.34 6.65
C VAL A 195 4.66 -9.86 5.23
N ILE A 196 4.77 -8.97 4.25
CA ILE A 196 4.75 -9.30 2.82
C ILE A 196 6.19 -9.46 2.35
N ASP A 197 6.69 -10.69 2.24
CA ASP A 197 8.10 -10.96 1.93
C ASP A 197 8.28 -12.36 1.30
N THR A 198 9.51 -12.86 1.23
CA THR A 198 9.92 -14.21 0.85
C THR A 198 9.40 -15.34 1.77
N GLY A 199 8.63 -14.99 2.80
CA GLY A 199 8.01 -15.91 3.75
C GLY A 199 8.80 -16.13 5.05
N ILE A 200 8.10 -16.53 6.11
CA ILE A 200 8.68 -16.71 7.46
C ILE A 200 8.90 -18.20 7.78
N ASN A 201 10.16 -18.55 8.08
CA ASN A 201 10.61 -19.90 8.38
C ASN A 201 11.36 -19.97 9.73
N HIS A 202 10.63 -19.78 10.84
CA HIS A 202 11.23 -19.90 12.18
C HIS A 202 10.22 -20.25 13.29
N THR A 203 9.86 -21.53 13.39
CA THR A 203 8.81 -22.00 14.31
C THR A 203 9.11 -21.71 15.78
N SER A 204 10.36 -21.72 16.24
CA SER A 204 10.69 -21.47 17.65
C SER A 204 10.67 -20.00 18.07
N ALA A 205 10.80 -19.06 17.13
CA ALA A 205 10.80 -17.63 17.45
C ALA A 205 9.38 -17.06 17.48
N PHE A 206 8.50 -17.60 16.64
CA PHE A 206 7.13 -17.10 16.46
C PHE A 206 6.07 -18.04 17.03
N GLY A 207 6.29 -19.36 16.96
CA GLY A 207 5.33 -20.36 17.43
C GLY A 207 3.95 -20.18 16.82
N ASP A 208 2.93 -20.25 17.67
CA ASP A 208 1.52 -20.09 17.28
C ASP A 208 1.12 -18.63 17.01
N ARG A 209 2.06 -17.68 17.10
CA ARG A 209 1.79 -16.26 16.78
C ARG A 209 1.82 -15.98 15.28
N ILE A 210 2.29 -16.91 14.44
CA ILE A 210 1.98 -16.83 13.00
C ILE A 210 0.54 -17.33 12.84
N VAL A 211 -0.40 -16.40 12.87
CA VAL A 211 -1.84 -16.70 12.94
C VAL A 211 -2.43 -17.02 11.57
N ASP A 212 -1.78 -16.56 10.50
CA ASP A 212 -2.15 -16.89 9.13
C ASP A 212 -0.94 -16.93 8.20
N ARG A 213 -1.09 -17.66 7.09
CA ARG A 213 -0.10 -17.75 6.01
C ARG A 213 -0.80 -17.67 4.67
N VAL A 214 -0.43 -16.68 3.89
CA VAL A 214 -0.87 -16.51 2.50
C VAL A 214 0.34 -16.73 1.61
N THR A 215 0.17 -17.43 0.49
CA THR A 215 1.22 -17.54 -0.52
C THR A 215 0.71 -17.08 -1.86
N CYS A 216 1.40 -16.10 -2.42
CA CYS A 216 1.16 -15.51 -3.72
C CYS A 216 2.22 -15.99 -4.71
N ASP A 217 1.76 -16.55 -5.83
CA ASP A 217 2.54 -16.75 -7.04
C ASP A 217 2.08 -15.76 -8.13
N ASP A 218 2.70 -15.83 -9.30
CA ASP A 218 2.40 -14.93 -10.43
C ASP A 218 0.93 -14.96 -10.89
N ASN A 219 0.16 -15.97 -10.49
CA ASN A 219 -1.22 -16.18 -10.96
C ASN A 219 -2.27 -16.00 -9.86
N LYS A 220 -1.92 -16.18 -8.58
CA LYS A 220 -2.88 -16.10 -7.47
C LYS A 220 -2.22 -16.04 -6.10
N CYS A 221 -2.99 -15.54 -5.14
CA CYS A 221 -2.77 -15.74 -3.72
C CYS A 221 -3.71 -16.83 -3.18
N GLY A 222 -3.24 -17.63 -2.23
CA GLY A 222 -4.08 -18.57 -1.51
C GLY A 222 -3.54 -18.96 -0.14
N ASP A 223 -4.44 -19.42 0.72
CA ASP A 223 -4.12 -19.87 2.07
C ASP A 223 -3.11 -21.03 2.01
N SER A 224 -1.97 -20.84 2.65
CA SER A 224 -0.98 -21.89 2.84
C SER A 224 -1.05 -22.42 4.27
N SER A 225 -2.07 -23.24 4.53
CA SER A 225 -2.20 -24.01 5.79
C SER A 225 -1.00 -24.89 6.12
N LYS A 226 -0.09 -25.12 5.16
CA LYS A 226 1.13 -25.89 5.35
C LYS A 226 2.28 -24.93 5.67
N PRO A 227 3.04 -25.19 6.74
CA PRO A 227 4.33 -24.53 6.92
C PRO A 227 5.14 -24.78 5.65
N ILE A 228 5.70 -23.71 5.10
CA ILE A 228 6.50 -23.75 3.88
C ILE A 228 7.85 -24.38 4.25
N TYR A 229 7.84 -25.69 4.48
CA TYR A 229 9.04 -26.44 4.76
C TYR A 229 9.84 -26.59 3.48
N GLY A 230 10.85 -25.75 3.35
CA GLY A 230 12.15 -26.16 2.84
C GLY A 230 13.09 -26.41 4.02
N ILE A 231 12.78 -27.33 4.94
CA ILE A 231 13.84 -27.92 5.77
C ILE A 231 14.62 -28.84 4.84
N ILE A 232 15.50 -28.25 4.05
CA ILE A 232 16.50 -28.99 3.32
C ILE A 232 17.63 -29.22 4.33
N ASN A 233 17.62 -30.41 4.95
CA ASN A 233 18.67 -30.89 5.85
C ASN A 233 18.86 -30.11 7.18
N ASP A 234 17.80 -29.89 7.96
CA ASP A 234 17.86 -29.26 9.30
C ASP A 234 18.52 -27.86 9.35
N LYS A 235 18.72 -27.23 8.20
CA LYS A 235 19.23 -25.86 8.10
C LYS A 235 18.07 -24.92 7.86
N ILE A 236 17.87 -23.99 8.79
CA ILE A 236 17.10 -22.78 8.53
C ILE A 236 17.82 -22.08 7.38
N VAL A 237 17.24 -22.11 6.18
CA VAL A 237 17.70 -21.26 5.09
C VAL A 237 17.27 -19.84 5.47
N PRO A 238 18.21 -18.90 5.66
CA PRO A 238 17.84 -17.52 5.94
C PRO A 238 16.98 -17.02 4.77
N SER A 239 15.69 -16.77 5.02
CA SER A 239 14.87 -15.98 4.12
C SER A 239 14.85 -14.55 4.62
N HIS A 240 14.81 -13.59 3.70
CA HIS A 240 14.72 -12.17 4.01
C HIS A 240 13.52 -11.90 4.94
N GLY A 241 12.37 -12.52 4.66
CA GLY A 241 11.15 -12.39 5.45
C GLY A 241 11.27 -12.93 6.86
N THR A 242 12.09 -13.97 7.07
CA THR A 242 12.39 -14.44 8.42
C THR A 242 13.19 -13.41 9.20
N ALA A 243 14.21 -12.78 8.59
CA ALA A 243 15.01 -11.76 9.25
C ALA A 243 14.18 -10.51 9.60
N VAL A 244 13.35 -10.05 8.66
CA VAL A 244 12.41 -8.95 8.87
C VAL A 244 11.44 -9.27 10.00
N ALA A 245 10.78 -10.43 9.95
CA ALA A 245 9.86 -10.85 11.00
C ALA A 245 10.55 -10.99 12.36
N GLN A 246 11.83 -11.36 12.40
CA GLN A 246 12.58 -11.48 13.65
C GLN A 246 12.76 -10.13 14.33
N ILE A 247 13.08 -9.08 13.56
CA ILE A 247 13.17 -7.71 14.06
C ILE A 247 11.82 -7.27 14.65
N LEU A 248 10.73 -7.57 13.96
CA LEU A 248 9.38 -7.18 14.38
C LEU A 248 8.94 -7.90 15.64
N GLY A 249 8.95 -9.23 15.63
CA GLY A 249 8.15 -10.00 16.56
C GLY A 249 8.78 -11.29 17.07
N ALA A 250 10.09 -11.53 16.96
CA ALA A 250 10.67 -12.73 17.56
C ALA A 250 10.49 -12.77 19.08
N SER A 251 10.24 -13.95 19.64
CA SER A 251 10.08 -14.17 21.08
C SER A 251 10.87 -15.39 21.53
N GLY A 252 11.16 -15.50 22.83
CA GLY A 252 11.83 -16.68 23.40
C GLY A 252 13.32 -16.78 23.09
N LEU A 253 13.93 -15.76 22.48
CA LEU A 253 15.34 -15.73 22.07
C LEU A 253 16.26 -15.07 23.11
N THR A 254 15.84 -15.11 24.39
CA THR A 254 16.50 -14.49 25.56
C THR A 254 16.83 -13.00 25.40
N THR A 255 17.94 -12.65 24.74
CA THR A 255 18.38 -11.27 24.49
C THR A 255 17.92 -10.72 23.14
N ASN A 256 17.60 -11.60 22.19
CA ASN A 256 17.41 -11.25 20.77
C ASN A 256 15.94 -11.33 20.34
N ASN A 257 15.01 -11.01 21.24
CA ASN A 257 13.61 -10.85 20.86
C ASN A 257 13.44 -9.69 19.87
N GLY A 258 12.33 -9.68 19.12
CA GLY A 258 11.94 -8.55 18.29
C GLY A 258 11.53 -7.34 19.12
N ILE A 259 11.10 -6.29 18.43
CA ILE A 259 10.59 -5.04 19.02
C ILE A 259 9.27 -5.30 19.77
N ALA A 260 8.38 -6.11 19.18
CA ALA A 260 7.05 -6.44 19.67
C ALA A 260 6.88 -7.97 19.79
N PRO A 261 7.50 -8.61 20.81
CA PRO A 261 7.54 -10.07 20.93
C PRO A 261 6.17 -10.75 21.17
N GLY A 262 5.13 -10.01 21.52
CA GLY A 262 3.76 -10.48 21.72
C GLY A 262 2.85 -10.28 20.51
N VAL A 263 3.35 -9.72 19.41
CA VAL A 263 2.56 -9.46 18.19
C VAL A 263 2.11 -10.75 17.51
N GLU A 264 0.90 -10.74 16.94
CA GLU A 264 0.42 -11.74 15.98
C GLU A 264 0.93 -11.38 14.58
N ILE A 265 1.36 -12.37 13.81
CA ILE A 265 1.98 -12.18 12.50
C ILE A 265 1.15 -12.88 11.43
N LEU A 266 0.84 -12.15 10.36
CA LEU A 266 0.30 -12.66 9.10
C LEU A 266 1.49 -12.79 8.13
N ASP A 267 1.83 -14.01 7.75
CA ASP A 267 2.95 -14.31 6.84
C ASP A 267 2.43 -14.33 5.40
N ILE A 268 2.64 -13.25 4.65
CA ILE A 268 2.22 -13.14 3.26
C ILE A 268 3.45 -13.34 2.37
N ARG A 269 3.58 -14.55 1.83
CA ARG A 269 4.70 -14.86 0.94
C ARG A 269 4.42 -14.32 -0.47
N HIS A 270 5.31 -13.46 -0.97
CA HIS A 270 5.32 -13.01 -2.35
C HIS A 270 6.60 -13.49 -3.06
N GLY A 271 6.45 -14.14 -4.22
CA GLY A 271 7.55 -14.50 -5.12
C GLY A 271 8.05 -15.95 -5.05
N SER A 272 8.34 -16.50 -6.22
CA SER A 272 9.10 -17.74 -6.39
C SER A 272 10.60 -17.44 -6.52
N THR A 273 11.39 -17.98 -5.59
CA THR A 273 12.86 -18.15 -5.69
C THR A 273 13.70 -16.91 -6.02
N ALA A 274 14.26 -16.26 -4.98
CA ALA A 274 15.61 -15.67 -4.92
C ALA A 274 16.15 -14.72 -6.02
N SER A 275 15.41 -14.35 -7.08
CA SER A 275 15.98 -13.55 -8.19
C SER A 275 15.09 -12.48 -8.79
N SER A 276 13.90 -12.22 -8.23
CA SER A 276 13.12 -11.04 -8.65
C SER A 276 13.19 -9.98 -7.54
N PRO A 277 13.71 -8.77 -7.83
CA PRO A 277 13.56 -7.63 -6.93
C PRO A 277 12.08 -7.26 -6.90
N GLY A 278 11.32 -7.90 -5.99
CA GLY A 278 9.93 -7.55 -5.73
C GLY A 278 9.85 -6.37 -4.79
N ALA A 279 8.86 -5.49 -4.99
CA ALA A 279 8.49 -4.50 -4.01
C ALA A 279 7.94 -5.18 -2.75
N TYR A 280 8.31 -4.68 -1.57
CA TYR A 280 7.84 -5.18 -0.28
C TYR A 280 7.10 -4.06 0.45
N MET A 281 5.88 -4.35 0.90
CA MET A 281 5.02 -3.40 1.60
C MET A 281 4.79 -3.90 3.02
N PHE A 282 4.97 -3.02 4.01
CA PHE A 282 4.60 -3.28 5.39
C PHE A 282 3.18 -2.80 5.65
N TRP A 283 2.31 -3.69 6.11
CA TRP A 283 0.97 -3.32 6.55
C TRP A 283 0.80 -3.65 8.04
N ILE A 284 0.57 -2.62 8.84
CA ILE A 284 0.30 -2.75 10.27
C ILE A 284 -1.17 -2.42 10.48
N GLU A 285 -1.95 -3.42 10.90
CA GLU A 285 -3.32 -3.20 11.35
C GLU A 285 -3.34 -3.24 12.88
N ALA A 286 -3.38 -2.07 13.50
CA ALA A 286 -3.58 -1.96 14.93
C ALA A 286 -5.08 -1.96 15.20
N THR A 287 -5.59 -3.10 15.69
CA THR A 287 -6.91 -3.16 16.30
C THR A 287 -6.77 -2.88 17.79
N ASP A 288 -7.55 -1.93 18.29
CA ASP A 288 -7.63 -1.73 19.74
C ASP A 288 -8.46 -2.90 20.36
N PRO A 289 -8.40 -3.14 21.68
CA PRO A 289 -9.20 -4.19 22.32
C PRO A 289 -10.72 -3.98 22.23
N PHE A 290 -11.18 -2.92 21.54
CA PHE A 290 -12.56 -2.60 21.26
C PHE A 290 -12.92 -2.72 19.77
N ASN A 291 -12.05 -3.33 18.94
CA ASN A 291 -12.23 -3.53 17.49
C ASN A 291 -12.33 -2.22 16.67
N HIS A 292 -11.76 -1.12 17.13
CA HIS A 292 -11.55 0.02 16.24
C HIS A 292 -10.34 -0.25 15.35
N VAL A 293 -10.54 -0.20 14.03
CA VAL A 293 -9.46 -0.19 13.05
C VAL A 293 -8.82 1.19 13.13
N LEU A 294 -7.58 1.28 13.60
CA LEU A 294 -6.80 2.51 13.47
C LEU A 294 -6.37 2.65 12.00
N GLU A 295 -6.37 3.88 11.49
CA GLU A 295 -6.00 4.13 10.08
C GLU A 295 -4.62 3.54 9.76
N PRO A 296 -4.47 2.87 8.61
CA PRO A 296 -3.19 2.33 8.19
C PRO A 296 -2.18 3.47 8.00
N PHE A 297 -0.96 3.26 8.46
CA PHE A 297 0.15 4.17 8.17
C PHE A 297 1.30 3.38 7.56
N VAL A 298 1.90 3.95 6.51
CA VAL A 298 3.09 3.42 5.86
C VAL A 298 4.30 3.99 6.58
N VAL A 299 5.20 3.13 7.06
CA VAL A 299 6.50 3.55 7.59
C VAL A 299 7.52 3.43 6.45
N GLU A 300 7.87 4.56 5.84
CA GLU A 300 9.07 4.63 5.01
C GLU A 300 10.29 4.62 5.94
N ILE A 301 11.11 3.58 5.84
CA ILE A 301 12.41 3.53 6.52
C ILE A 301 13.41 4.10 5.50
N PRO A 302 14.10 5.21 5.83
CA PRO A 302 15.06 5.85 4.93
C PRO A 302 16.32 5.01 4.72
#